data_AF-A0A238XJS8-F1
#
_entry.id   AF-A0A238XJS8-F1
#
_cell.length_a   1.000
_cell.length_b   1.000
_cell.length_c   1.000
_cell.angle_alpha   90.00
_cell.angle_beta   90.00
_cell.angle_gamma   90.00
#
_symmetry.space_group_name_H-M   'P 1'
#
loop_
_entity.id
_entity.type
_entity.pdbx_description
1 polymer ?
#
loop_
_entity_poly.entity_id
_entity_poly.type
_entity_poly.pdbx_seq_one_letter_code
_entity_poly.pdbx_strand_id
1 'polypeptide(L)'
;MVDISVSIDGLDRLGTDLDRVVADIEDAASRLSQHGGGFMGTGDRALGPEELNAAATEFWSDWDDGLYKINKALDGVREGLEDAKDTYAEFEREIASALDEAAEGLG
;
A
#
# COMPACT_ATOMS: atom_id res chain seq x y z
N MET A 1 -23.40 12.40 -21.20
CA MET A 1 -23.66 11.43 -20.11
C MET A 1 -22.31 11.06 -19.57
N VAL A 2 -21.97 11.51 -18.36
CA VAL A 2 -20.69 11.14 -17.73
C VAL A 2 -20.85 9.70 -17.31
N ASP A 3 -20.09 8.82 -17.94
CA ASP A 3 -20.06 7.40 -17.61
C ASP A 3 -19.28 7.26 -16.29
N ILE A 4 -20.01 7.29 -15.17
CA ILE A 4 -19.46 6.99 -13.84
C ILE A 4 -19.68 5.49 -13.58
N SER A 5 -19.36 4.62 -14.55
CA SER A 5 -19.17 3.21 -14.24
C SER A 5 -17.75 3.07 -13.66
N VAL A 6 -17.59 3.35 -12.38
CA VAL A 6 -16.38 2.85 -11.70
C VAL A 6 -16.56 1.35 -11.60
N SER A 7 -15.79 0.61 -12.41
CA SER A 7 -15.83 -0.85 -12.40
C SER A 7 -15.26 -1.35 -11.08
N ILE A 8 -16.10 -1.99 -10.26
CA ILE A 8 -15.69 -2.65 -9.01
C ILE A 8 -14.54 -3.63 -9.30
N ASP A 9 -14.58 -4.37 -10.42
CA ASP A 9 -13.48 -5.23 -10.88
C ASP A 9 -12.16 -4.46 -11.08
N GLY A 10 -12.24 -3.20 -11.52
CA GLY A 10 -11.08 -2.30 -11.64
C GLY A 10 -10.50 -1.92 -10.28
N LEU A 11 -11.36 -1.66 -9.29
CA LEU A 11 -10.94 -1.41 -7.91
C LEU A 11 -10.35 -2.68 -7.26
N ASP A 12 -10.88 -3.86 -7.56
CA ASP A 12 -10.33 -5.14 -7.10
C ASP A 12 -8.95 -5.44 -7.69
N ARG A 13 -8.77 -5.19 -8.99
CA ARG A 13 -7.45 -5.28 -9.63
C ARG A 13 -6.45 -4.32 -9.01
N LEU A 14 -6.84 -3.07 -8.78
CA LEU A 14 -5.98 -2.10 -8.12
C LEU A 14 -5.57 -2.56 -6.72
N GLY A 15 -6.51 -3.11 -5.93
CA GLY A 15 -6.18 -3.69 -4.62
C GLY A 15 -5.17 -4.83 -4.71
N THR A 16 -5.38 -5.74 -5.66
CA THR A 16 -4.46 -6.87 -5.91
C THR A 16 -3.05 -6.39 -6.32
N ASP A 17 -2.98 -5.37 -7.18
CA ASP A 17 -1.71 -4.80 -7.63
C ASP A 17 -0.98 -4.09 -6.47
N LEU A 18 -1.71 -3.39 -5.59
CA LEU A 18 -1.14 -2.78 -4.39
C LEU A 18 -0.59 -3.83 -3.42
N ASP A 19 -1.32 -4.93 -3.20
CA ASP A 19 -0.84 -6.04 -2.36
C ASP A 19 0.44 -6.66 -2.90
N ARG A 20 0.55 -6.79 -4.24
CA ARG A 20 1.76 -7.25 -4.88
C ARG A 20 2.93 -6.29 -4.68
N VAL A 21 2.69 -4.99 -4.84
CA VAL A 21 3.71 -3.95 -4.64
C VAL A 21 4.22 -3.96 -3.20
N VAL A 22 3.33 -4.09 -2.21
CA VAL A 22 3.72 -4.24 -0.79
C VAL A 22 4.59 -5.47 -0.60
N ALA A 23 4.18 -6.63 -1.11
CA ALA A 23 4.95 -7.87 -0.97
C ALA A 23 6.34 -7.76 -1.64
N ASP A 24 6.43 -7.13 -2.81
CA ASP A 24 7.69 -6.92 -3.52
C ASP A 24 8.63 -5.97 -2.75
N ILE A 25 8.09 -4.94 -2.10
CA ILE A 25 8.85 -4.00 -1.26
C ILE A 25 9.33 -4.69 0.01
N GLU A 26 8.48 -5.48 0.67
CA GLU A 26 8.85 -6.26 1.85
C GLU A 26 9.93 -7.31 1.54
N ASP A 27 9.83 -8.00 0.39
CA ASP A 27 10.87 -8.93 -0.07
C ASP A 27 12.19 -8.19 -0.34
N ALA A 28 12.14 -7.08 -1.05
CA ALA A 28 13.32 -6.26 -1.32
C ALA A 28 13.98 -5.76 -0.02
N ALA A 29 13.18 -5.28 0.94
CA ALA A 29 13.64 -4.85 2.25
C ALA A 29 14.28 -6.00 3.05
N SER A 30 13.64 -7.17 3.06
CA SER A 30 14.14 -8.38 3.72
C SER A 30 15.46 -8.85 3.11
N ARG A 31 15.59 -8.81 1.78
CA ARG A 31 16.84 -9.16 1.08
C ARG A 31 17.93 -8.15 1.38
N LEU A 32 17.61 -6.86 1.44
CA LEU A 32 18.57 -5.83 1.81
C LEU A 32 19.05 -5.99 3.26
N SER A 33 18.15 -6.27 4.20
CA SER A 33 18.51 -6.48 5.60
C SER A 33 19.29 -7.78 5.84
N GLN A 34 19.00 -8.85 5.10
CA GLN A 34 19.78 -10.09 5.14
C GLN A 34 21.20 -9.90 4.60
N HIS A 35 21.38 -9.10 3.55
CA HIS A 35 22.68 -8.85 2.94
C HIS A 35 23.44 -7.65 3.54
N GLY A 36 22.76 -6.78 4.27
CA GLY A 36 23.31 -5.49 4.71
C GLY A 36 22.89 -5.02 6.10
N GLY A 37 21.80 -5.52 6.67
CA GLY A 37 21.34 -5.21 8.04
C GLY A 37 22.23 -5.76 9.17
N GLY A 38 23.29 -6.49 8.82
CA GLY A 38 24.37 -6.86 9.75
C GLY A 38 25.47 -5.80 9.89
N PHE A 39 25.44 -4.73 9.07
CA PHE A 39 26.47 -3.69 8.99
C PHE A 39 26.20 -2.52 9.95
N MET A 40 25.96 -2.80 11.23
CA MET A 40 26.31 -1.80 12.26
C MET A 40 27.80 -1.93 12.47
N GLY A 41 28.57 -1.16 11.70
CA GLY A 41 30.03 -1.24 11.58
C GLY A 41 30.79 -1.03 12.89
N THR A 42 30.73 -2.01 13.78
CA THR A 42 31.43 -2.06 15.06
C THR A 42 32.10 -3.43 15.19
N GLY A 43 33.35 -3.45 15.68
CA GLY A 43 34.14 -4.68 15.79
C GLY A 43 34.48 -5.32 14.43
N ASP A 44 34.41 -6.65 14.36
CA ASP A 44 34.79 -7.47 13.18
C ASP A 44 33.92 -7.23 11.93
N ARG A 45 32.87 -6.40 12.02
CA ARG A 45 31.97 -6.01 10.93
C ARG A 45 32.11 -4.54 10.52
N ALA A 46 33.16 -3.84 10.95
CA ALA A 46 33.46 -2.50 10.44
C ALA A 46 33.79 -2.55 8.94
N LEU A 47 33.22 -1.64 8.14
CA LEU A 47 33.57 -1.46 6.72
C LEU A 47 34.99 -0.93 6.51
N GLY A 48 35.63 -0.48 7.59
CA GLY A 48 36.95 0.13 7.59
C GLY A 48 36.91 1.46 8.32
N PRO A 49 37.37 2.57 7.70
CA PRO A 49 37.40 3.89 8.33
C PRO A 49 36.08 4.29 8.97
N GLU A 50 36.15 5.12 10.01
CA GLU A 50 35.00 5.59 10.77
C GLU A 50 33.97 6.30 9.88
N GLU A 51 34.43 7.04 8.87
CA GLU A 51 33.59 7.73 7.89
C GLU A 51 32.74 6.75 7.07
N LEU A 52 33.28 5.57 6.75
CA LEU A 52 32.57 4.56 5.97
C LEU A 52 31.51 3.84 6.81
N ASN A 53 31.79 3.61 8.10
CA ASN A 53 30.80 3.09 9.05
C ASN A 53 29.69 4.11 9.33
N ALA A 54 30.03 5.39 9.44
CA ALA A 54 29.08 6.47 9.63
C ALA A 54 28.13 6.58 8.42
N ALA A 55 28.68 6.61 7.21
CA ALA A 55 27.88 6.65 5.98
C ALA A 55 26.97 5.42 5.82
N ALA A 56 27.44 4.23 6.19
CA ALA A 56 26.61 3.03 6.17
C ALA A 56 25.49 3.08 7.21
N THR A 57 25.77 3.60 8.41
CA THR A 57 24.76 3.77 9.46
C THR A 57 23.67 4.76 9.03
N GLU A 58 24.07 5.90 8.45
CA GLU A 58 23.15 6.90 7.90
C GLU A 58 22.30 6.29 6.78
N PHE A 59 22.92 5.58 5.82
CA PHE A 59 22.20 4.88 4.76
C PHE A 59 21.14 3.92 5.30
N TRP A 60 21.47 3.08 6.28
CA TRP A 60 20.50 2.13 6.84
C TRP A 60 19.36 2.84 7.58
N SER A 61 19.65 3.92 8.29
CA SER A 61 18.64 4.74 8.96
C SER A 61 17.66 5.35 7.94
N ASP A 62 18.19 5.97 6.88
CA ASP A 62 17.38 6.60 5.84
C ASP A 62 16.58 5.56 5.03
N TRP A 63 17.18 4.39 4.79
CA TRP A 63 16.51 3.28 4.12
C TRP A 63 15.31 2.76 4.92
N ASP A 64 15.48 2.56 6.23
CA ASP A 64 14.40 2.10 7.13
C ASP A 64 13.27 3.13 7.22
N ASP A 65 13.60 4.42 7.37
CA ASP A 65 12.62 5.51 7.38
C ASP A 65 11.88 5.64 6.03
N GLY A 66 12.59 5.48 4.91
CA GLY A 66 12.00 5.45 3.58
C GLY A 66 11.01 4.30 3.39
N LEU A 67 11.37 3.09 3.81
CA LEU A 67 10.49 1.93 3.80
C LEU A 67 9.25 2.15 4.66
N TYR A 68 9.41 2.67 5.87
CA TYR A 68 8.30 3.01 6.76
C TYR A 68 7.31 3.98 6.09
N LYS A 69 7.82 5.04 5.45
CA LYS A 69 6.97 6.02 4.73
C LYS A 69 6.23 5.41 3.55
N ILE A 70 6.87 4.52 2.79
CA ILE A 70 6.24 3.83 1.66
C ILE A 70 5.11 2.92 2.15
N ASN A 71 5.36 2.08 3.16
CA ASN A 71 4.34 1.21 3.72
C ASN A 71 3.13 2.00 4.26
N LYS A 72 3.40 3.08 4.99
CA LYS A 72 2.32 3.97 5.49
C LYS A 72 1.50 4.58 4.36
N ALA A 73 2.13 4.97 3.26
CA ALA A 73 1.41 5.50 2.10
C ALA A 73 0.56 4.43 1.43
N LEU A 74 1.07 3.20 1.30
CA LEU A 74 0.36 2.06 0.72
C LEU A 74 -0.86 1.68 1.57
N ASP A 75 -0.74 1.67 2.90
CA ASP A 75 -1.88 1.43 3.80
C ASP A 75 -2.97 2.50 3.62
N GLY A 76 -2.60 3.78 3.51
CA GLY A 76 -3.57 4.84 3.25
C GLY A 76 -4.28 4.72 1.89
N VAL A 77 -3.59 4.19 0.87
CA VAL A 77 -4.23 3.91 -0.44
C VAL A 77 -5.19 2.72 -0.32
N ARG A 78 -4.84 1.68 0.47
CA ARG A 78 -5.72 0.53 0.73
C ARG A 78 -7.00 0.95 1.44
N GLU A 79 -6.88 1.73 2.52
CA GLU A 79 -8.03 2.27 3.26
C GLU A 79 -8.95 3.07 2.33
N GLY A 80 -8.38 3.99 1.53
CA GLY A 80 -9.18 4.77 0.58
C GLY A 80 -9.83 3.94 -0.52
N LEU A 81 -9.23 2.81 -0.90
CA LEU A 81 -9.81 1.87 -1.87
C LEU A 81 -10.98 1.09 -1.27
N GLU A 82 -10.86 0.64 -0.02
CA GLU A 82 -11.94 0.00 0.72
C GLU A 82 -13.12 0.97 0.92
N ASP A 83 -12.86 2.20 1.37
CA ASP A 83 -13.87 3.25 1.51
C ASP A 83 -14.61 3.52 0.19
N ALA A 84 -13.88 3.55 -0.93
CA ALA A 84 -14.47 3.74 -2.25
C ALA A 84 -15.39 2.58 -2.62
N LYS A 85 -14.97 1.32 -2.40
CA LYS A 85 -15.77 0.13 -2.66
C LYS A 85 -17.06 0.13 -1.83
N ASP A 86 -16.94 0.42 -0.54
CA ASP A 86 -18.09 0.47 0.38
C ASP A 86 -19.09 1.55 -0.04
N THR A 87 -18.61 2.72 -0.42
CA THR A 87 -19.45 3.83 -0.93
C THR A 87 -20.20 3.42 -2.20
N TYR A 88 -19.54 2.75 -3.16
CA TYR A 88 -20.21 2.28 -4.38
C TYR A 88 -21.24 1.20 -4.08
N ALA A 89 -20.93 0.26 -3.19
CA ALA A 89 -21.87 -0.78 -2.77
C ALA A 89 -23.09 -0.21 -2.02
N GLU A 90 -22.93 0.88 -1.27
CA GLU A 90 -24.03 1.62 -0.65
C GLU A 90 -24.90 2.31 -1.71
N PHE A 91 -24.30 3.05 -2.65
CA PHE A 91 -25.04 3.67 -3.74
C PHE A 91 -25.84 2.66 -4.58
N GLU A 92 -25.27 1.49 -4.90
CA GLU A 92 -25.99 0.44 -5.63
C GLU A 92 -27.21 -0.07 -4.85
N ARG A 93 -27.08 -0.25 -3.53
CA ARG A 93 -28.19 -0.66 -2.66
C ARG A 93 -29.30 0.39 -2.59
N GLU A 94 -28.94 1.67 -2.46
CA GLU A 94 -29.90 2.77 -2.44
C GLU A 94 -30.66 2.88 -3.78
N ILE A 95 -29.95 2.76 -4.90
CA ILE A 95 -30.57 2.79 -6.24
C ILE A 95 -31.52 1.60 -6.41
N ALA A 96 -31.10 0.39 -6.01
CA ALA A 96 -31.95 -0.81 -6.08
C ALA A 96 -33.23 -0.63 -5.24
N SER A 97 -33.10 -0.15 -4.01
CA SER A 97 -34.24 0.13 -3.13
C SER A 97 -35.21 1.14 -3.75
N ALA A 98 -34.69 2.24 -4.30
CA ALA A 98 -35.52 3.27 -4.93
C ALA A 98 -36.25 2.76 -6.18
N LEU A 99 -35.62 1.86 -6.95
CA LEU A 99 -36.23 1.22 -8.11
C LEU A 99 -37.34 0.24 -7.70
N ASP A 100 -37.12 -0.55 -6.65
CA ASP A 100 -38.13 -1.48 -6.12
C ASP A 100 -39.35 -0.72 -5.57
N GLU A 101 -39.14 0.34 -4.79
CA GLU A 101 -40.22 1.22 -4.29
C GLU A 101 -41.03 1.85 -5.43
N ALA A 102 -40.35 2.31 -6.48
CA ALA A 102 -41.01 2.87 -7.66
C ALA A 102 -41.83 1.81 -8.43
N ALA A 103 -41.34 0.56 -8.51
CA ALA A 103 -42.06 -0.54 -9.15
C ALA A 103 -43.30 -0.95 -8.36
N GLU A 104 -43.22 -0.99 -7.03
CA GLU A 104 -44.35 -1.28 -6.14
C GLU A 104 -45.42 -0.17 -6.17
N GLY A 105 -45.01 1.10 -6.25
CA GLY A 105 -45.95 2.23 -6.35
C GLY A 105 -46.68 2.36 -7.70
N LEU A 106 -46.24 1.64 -8.73
CA LEU A 106 -46.84 1.63 -10.06
C LEU A 106 -47.77 0.42 -10.32
N GLY A 107 -47.83 -0.55 -9.40
CA GLY A 107 -48.70 -1.74 -9.45
C GLY A 107 -50.00 -1.57 -8.66
#